data_AF-A0A3B4AZ25-F1
#
_entry.id   AF-A0A3B4AZ25-F1
#
_cell.length_a   1.000
_cell.length_b   1.000
_cell.length_c   1.000
_cell.angle_alpha   90.00
_cell.angle_beta   90.00
_cell.angle_gamma   90.00
#
_symmetry.space_group_name_H-M   'P 1'
#
loop_
_entity.id
_entity.type
_entity.pdbx_description
1 polymer ?
#
loop_
_entity_poly.entity_id
_entity_poly.type
_entity_poly.pdbx_seq_one_letter_code
_entity_poly.pdbx_strand_id
1 'polypeptide(L)'
;IRFSVSLQKGYSVEQSCGRNGKANVRVSAYAELQQSDRKSSPVSVYVPPPDYECHNDDIIKPRKLSNPVKESKSHQQLHRELLTTCKRAGDSVELKPELQRVMEARRRDQRLRLRRQEEEAHKKLSPLEQELQRRHHILEEQEQRQKLESSRAPEFIKVKENLRRTSRELNQDQD
;
A
#
# COMPACT_ATOMS: atom_id res chain seq x y z
N ILE A 1 -12.83 29.54 37.95
CA ILE A 1 -13.06 29.60 36.49
C ILE A 1 -12.79 28.21 35.93
N ARG A 2 -13.84 27.43 35.60
CA ARG A 2 -13.71 26.09 35.02
C ARG A 2 -13.82 26.21 33.51
N PHE A 3 -12.81 25.79 32.77
CA PHE A 3 -12.89 25.65 31.32
C PHE A 3 -13.30 24.22 30.98
N SER A 4 -14.53 24.06 30.49
CA SER A 4 -14.98 22.84 29.81
C SER A 4 -14.59 22.96 28.33
N VAL A 5 -13.71 22.09 27.86
CA VAL A 5 -13.42 21.92 26.43
C VAL A 5 -14.25 20.76 25.90
N SER A 6 -15.27 21.09 25.13
CA SER A 6 -16.08 20.15 24.36
C SER A 6 -15.28 19.69 23.14
N LEU A 7 -14.95 18.39 23.06
CA LEU A 7 -14.46 17.80 21.81
C LEU A 7 -15.64 17.44 20.92
N GLN A 8 -15.78 18.18 19.82
CA GLN A 8 -16.67 17.82 18.72
C GLN A 8 -16.10 16.61 17.95
N LYS A 9 -16.96 15.61 17.73
CA LYS A 9 -16.75 14.47 16.82
C LYS A 9 -16.53 14.98 15.39
N GLY A 10 -15.37 14.65 14.82
CA GLY A 10 -15.05 14.83 13.41
C GLY A 10 -15.41 13.59 12.60
N TYR A 11 -16.06 13.82 11.48
CA TYR A 11 -16.78 12.89 10.60
C TYR A 11 -15.91 11.87 9.86
N SER A 12 -16.49 10.70 9.60
CA SER A 12 -15.99 9.66 8.70
C SER A 12 -16.13 10.12 7.24
N VAL A 13 -15.08 9.99 6.44
CA VAL A 13 -15.14 10.07 4.97
C VAL A 13 -14.77 8.70 4.43
N GLU A 14 -15.79 7.90 4.16
CA GLU A 14 -15.74 6.80 3.22
C GLU A 14 -15.55 7.39 1.81
N GLN A 15 -14.49 6.99 1.11
CA GLN A 15 -14.37 7.20 -0.34
C GLN A 15 -14.28 5.84 -1.00
N SER A 16 -15.45 5.30 -1.33
CA SER A 16 -15.61 4.28 -2.34
C SER A 16 -15.57 4.93 -3.72
N CYS A 17 -14.60 4.56 -4.56
CA CYS A 17 -14.75 4.67 -6.01
C CYS A 17 -14.14 3.44 -6.68
N GLY A 18 -15.03 2.65 -7.28
CA GLY A 18 -14.68 1.49 -8.08
C GLY A 18 -14.52 1.83 -9.56
N ARG A 19 -13.88 0.86 -10.24
CA ARG A 19 -13.94 0.50 -11.67
C ARG A 19 -13.08 1.28 -12.69
N ASN A 20 -12.08 0.52 -13.16
CA ASN A 20 -11.80 0.15 -14.54
C ASN A 20 -11.28 1.19 -15.55
N GLY A 21 -10.03 0.97 -15.94
CA GLY A 21 -9.57 0.88 -17.33
C GLY A 21 -9.67 2.14 -18.19
N LYS A 22 -8.51 2.68 -18.59
CA LYS A 22 -8.19 3.14 -19.96
C LYS A 22 -6.74 3.59 -20.06
N ALA A 23 -6.18 3.33 -21.23
CA ALA A 23 -4.79 3.47 -21.61
C ALA A 23 -4.21 4.87 -21.30
N ASN A 24 -3.05 4.90 -20.65
CA ASN A 24 -2.22 6.09 -20.56
C ASN A 24 -1.43 6.27 -21.86
N VAL A 25 -2.02 6.95 -22.84
CA VAL A 25 -1.24 7.65 -23.85
C VAL A 25 -0.91 9.02 -23.26
N ARG A 26 0.16 9.10 -22.47
CA ARG A 26 0.78 10.38 -22.13
C ARG A 26 1.73 10.75 -23.26
N VAL A 27 1.19 11.36 -24.31
CA VAL A 27 2.02 12.13 -25.25
C VAL A 27 2.45 13.39 -24.49
N SER A 28 3.75 13.44 -24.17
CA SER A 28 4.37 14.59 -23.53
C SER A 28 4.34 15.77 -24.50
N ALA A 29 3.65 16.86 -24.13
CA ALA A 29 3.56 18.11 -24.89
C ALA A 29 4.93 18.71 -25.30
N TYR A 30 6.01 18.27 -24.64
CA TYR A 30 7.38 18.66 -24.96
C TYR A 30 8.03 17.88 -26.13
N ALA A 31 7.43 16.77 -26.58
CA ALA A 31 7.98 15.97 -27.68
C ALA A 31 7.64 16.57 -29.07
N GLU A 32 6.58 17.37 -29.15
CA GLU A 32 6.06 17.93 -30.40
C GLU A 32 6.84 19.17 -30.88
N LEU A 33 7.56 19.84 -29.97
CA LEU A 33 8.32 21.06 -30.27
C LEU A 33 9.71 20.82 -30.91
N GLN A 34 10.13 19.57 -31.12
CA GLN A 34 11.49 19.25 -31.61
C GLN A 34 11.56 18.85 -33.10
N GLN A 35 10.43 18.80 -33.83
CA GLN A 35 10.40 18.28 -35.20
C GLN A 35 10.42 19.35 -36.32
N SER A 36 10.41 20.65 -36.02
CA SER A 36 10.18 21.71 -37.02
C SER A 36 11.43 22.26 -37.75
N ASP A 37 12.63 21.70 -37.55
CA ASP A 37 13.88 22.19 -38.17
C ASP A 37 14.44 21.32 -39.31
N ARG A 38 13.59 20.58 -40.01
CA ARG A 38 13.96 19.95 -41.30
C ARG A 38 13.15 20.60 -42.42
N LYS A 39 13.43 21.88 -42.68
CA LYS A 39 12.87 22.59 -43.83
C LYS A 39 13.55 22.11 -45.11
N SER A 40 12.77 21.42 -45.93
CA SER A 40 12.98 21.18 -47.35
C SER A 40 13.46 22.45 -48.07
N SER A 41 14.53 22.35 -48.85
CA SER A 41 15.05 23.46 -49.67
C SER A 41 14.24 23.56 -50.96
N PRO A 42 13.67 24.74 -51.31
CA PRO A 42 13.11 24.93 -52.64
C PRO A 42 14.24 25.13 -53.66
N VAL A 43 14.01 24.66 -54.87
CA VAL A 43 14.92 24.75 -56.03
C VAL A 43 15.22 26.23 -56.33
N SER A 44 16.49 26.62 -56.25
CA SER A 44 16.96 27.99 -56.45
C SER A 44 17.23 28.24 -57.94
N VAL A 45 16.44 29.11 -58.57
CA VAL A 45 16.74 29.70 -59.89
C VAL A 45 17.97 30.60 -59.72
N TYR A 46 19.02 30.35 -60.51
CA TYR A 46 20.28 31.11 -60.43
C TYR A 46 20.20 32.39 -61.26
N VAL A 47 20.38 33.53 -60.60
CA VAL A 47 20.69 34.83 -61.23
C VAL A 47 22.12 35.19 -60.80
N PRO A 48 23.04 35.52 -61.73
CA PRO A 48 24.40 35.91 -61.36
C PRO A 48 24.39 37.22 -60.55
N PRO A 49 25.10 37.30 -59.42
CA PRO A 49 25.25 38.54 -58.66
C PRO A 49 26.08 39.58 -59.45
N PRO A 50 25.82 40.89 -59.31
CA PRO A 50 26.65 41.91 -59.95
C PRO A 50 28.01 42.01 -59.27
N ASP A 51 29.06 42.22 -60.06
CA ASP A 51 30.43 42.48 -59.59
C ASP A 51 30.52 43.86 -58.92
N TYR A 52 30.15 43.89 -57.63
CA TYR A 52 30.58 44.94 -56.73
C TYR A 52 31.75 44.40 -55.94
N GLU A 53 32.96 44.92 -56.21
CA GLU A 53 34.15 44.70 -55.39
C GLU A 53 33.81 45.03 -53.94
N CYS A 54 33.61 43.94 -53.22
CA CYS A 54 33.00 43.87 -51.91
C CYS A 54 34.15 43.96 -50.91
N HIS A 55 34.73 45.15 -50.74
CA HIS A 55 35.50 45.47 -49.53
C HIS A 55 34.53 45.47 -48.32
N ASN A 56 34.12 44.27 -47.92
CA ASN A 56 33.22 43.97 -46.80
C ASN A 56 33.98 43.18 -45.73
N ASP A 57 35.29 43.40 -45.62
CA ASP A 57 36.10 42.80 -44.55
C ASP A 57 35.97 43.59 -43.23
N ASP A 58 35.40 44.80 -43.27
CA ASP A 58 35.19 45.65 -42.09
C ASP A 58 33.78 45.54 -41.46
N ILE A 59 32.89 44.70 -41.99
CA ILE A 59 31.57 44.48 -41.39
C ILE A 59 31.67 43.38 -40.32
N ILE A 60 31.55 43.77 -39.05
CA ILE A 60 31.48 42.84 -37.91
C ILE A 60 30.30 41.89 -38.11
N LYS A 61 30.59 40.64 -38.47
CA LYS A 61 29.58 39.58 -38.57
C LYS A 61 29.01 39.32 -37.17
N PRO A 62 27.69 39.29 -36.98
CA PRO A 62 27.10 38.97 -35.69
C PRO A 62 27.59 37.59 -35.23
N ARG A 63 28.40 37.57 -34.17
CA ARG A 63 28.94 36.35 -33.58
C ARG A 63 27.82 35.67 -32.80
N LYS A 64 27.60 34.37 -33.04
CA LYS A 64 26.69 33.57 -32.22
C LYS A 64 27.27 33.52 -30.81
N LEU A 65 26.68 34.29 -29.91
CA LEU A 65 27.00 34.23 -28.50
C LEU A 65 26.65 32.84 -28.02
N SER A 66 27.60 32.22 -27.35
CA SER A 66 27.42 30.91 -26.81
C SER A 66 26.55 31.00 -25.56
N ASN A 67 25.62 30.06 -25.44
CA ASN A 67 24.64 30.07 -24.36
C ASN A 67 25.30 29.51 -23.09
N PRO A 68 25.45 30.29 -22.01
CA PRO A 68 26.15 29.84 -20.79
C PRO A 68 25.56 28.56 -20.18
N VAL A 69 24.25 28.36 -20.32
CA VAL A 69 23.53 27.16 -19.85
C VAL A 69 23.90 25.92 -20.69
N LYS A 70 24.16 26.11 -21.99
CA LYS A 70 24.54 25.04 -22.94
C LYS A 70 26.06 24.87 -23.10
N GLU A 71 26.85 25.81 -22.61
CA GLU A 71 28.30 25.64 -22.49
C GLU A 71 28.69 24.91 -21.22
N SER A 72 27.99 25.18 -20.11
CA SER A 72 28.26 24.51 -18.84
C SER A 72 27.84 23.03 -18.90
N LYS A 73 28.83 22.15 -19.05
CA LYS A 73 28.62 20.69 -19.01
C LYS A 73 28.04 20.23 -17.68
N SER A 74 28.48 20.85 -16.58
CA SER A 74 27.99 20.56 -15.22
C SER A 74 26.48 20.83 -15.11
N HIS A 75 26.02 22.00 -15.57
CA HIS A 75 24.60 22.34 -15.53
C HIS A 75 23.75 21.36 -16.36
N GLN A 76 24.22 21.02 -17.56
CA GLN A 76 23.53 20.06 -18.42
C GLN A 76 23.49 18.65 -17.83
N GLN A 77 24.58 18.24 -17.18
CA GLN A 77 24.65 16.95 -16.52
C GLN A 77 23.65 16.88 -15.37
N LEU A 78 23.58 17.91 -14.54
CA LEU A 78 22.59 18.01 -13.48
C LEU A 78 21.17 17.95 -14.04
N HIS A 79 20.86 18.67 -15.11
CA HIS A 79 19.55 18.61 -15.75
C HIS A 79 19.19 17.20 -16.23
N ARG A 80 20.15 16.49 -16.83
CA ARG A 80 19.96 15.08 -17.23
C ARG A 80 19.71 14.18 -16.02
N GLU A 81 20.53 14.30 -14.98
CA GLU A 81 20.42 13.50 -13.76
C GLU A 81 19.06 13.71 -13.09
N LEU A 82 18.64 14.96 -12.88
CA LEU A 82 17.33 15.31 -12.31
C LEU A 82 16.16 14.72 -13.11
N LEU A 83 16.22 14.81 -14.44
CA LEU A 83 15.19 14.18 -15.28
C LEU A 83 15.20 12.66 -15.15
N THR A 84 16.39 12.03 -15.09
CA THR A 84 16.48 10.57 -14.94
C THR A 84 16.07 10.10 -13.55
N THR A 85 16.33 10.87 -12.49
CA THR A 85 15.90 10.55 -11.13
C THR A 85 14.40 10.73 -11.00
N CYS A 86 13.81 11.82 -11.50
CA CYS A 86 12.35 11.99 -11.47
C CYS A 86 11.61 10.94 -12.32
N LYS A 87 12.15 10.56 -13.49
CA LYS A 87 11.56 9.53 -14.34
C LYS A 87 11.68 8.12 -13.75
N ARG A 88 12.85 7.77 -13.18
CA ARG A 88 13.06 6.45 -12.54
C ARG A 88 12.41 6.36 -11.16
N ALA A 89 12.38 7.46 -10.41
CA ALA A 89 11.72 7.54 -9.10
C ALA A 89 10.19 7.63 -9.19
N GLY A 90 9.61 7.60 -10.39
CA GLY A 90 8.19 7.33 -10.58
C GLY A 90 7.75 5.99 -9.97
N ASP A 91 8.67 5.01 -9.84
CA ASP A 91 8.44 3.70 -9.21
C ASP A 91 9.63 3.20 -8.36
N SER A 92 10.68 4.01 -8.15
CA SER A 92 11.88 3.57 -7.41
C SER A 92 11.65 3.55 -5.90
N VAL A 93 11.68 2.35 -5.34
CA VAL A 93 11.48 2.01 -3.92
C VAL A 93 12.57 2.57 -2.98
N GLU A 94 13.70 3.04 -3.52
CA GLU A 94 14.89 3.39 -2.73
C GLU A 94 14.91 4.84 -2.20
N LEU A 95 14.02 5.74 -2.66
CA LEU A 95 13.96 7.13 -2.18
C LEU A 95 12.52 7.53 -1.86
N LYS A 96 11.86 6.80 -0.96
CA LYS A 96 10.64 7.35 -0.37
C LYS A 96 11.02 8.62 0.37
N PRO A 97 10.49 9.81 0.00
CA PRO A 97 10.77 11.03 0.74
C PRO A 97 10.39 10.80 2.21
N GLU A 98 11.13 11.40 3.14
CA GLU A 98 10.93 11.25 4.59
C GLU A 98 9.45 11.24 4.99
N LEU A 99 8.66 12.13 4.41
CA LEU A 99 7.21 12.22 4.62
C LEU A 99 6.46 10.92 4.30
N GLN A 100 6.76 10.27 3.18
CA GLN A 100 6.11 9.00 2.81
C GLN A 100 6.51 7.87 3.76
N ARG A 101 7.79 7.81 4.16
CA ARG A 101 8.24 6.86 5.19
C ARG A 101 7.52 7.08 6.51
N VAL A 102 7.39 8.33 6.96
CA VAL A 102 6.66 8.70 8.18
C VAL A 102 5.18 8.36 8.08
N MET A 103 4.52 8.64 6.94
CA MET A 103 3.12 8.26 6.72
C MET A 103 2.92 6.73 6.73
N GLU A 104 3.81 5.99 6.09
CA GLU A 104 3.77 4.52 6.13
C GLU A 104 4.04 3.95 7.52
N ALA A 105 5.03 4.49 8.24
CA ALA A 105 5.30 4.13 9.63
C ALA A 105 4.08 4.39 10.50
N ARG A 106 3.45 5.57 10.39
CA ARG A 106 2.21 5.91 11.13
C ARG A 106 1.07 4.95 10.83
N ARG A 107 0.86 4.58 9.55
CA ARG A 107 -0.14 3.58 9.15
C ARG A 107 0.16 2.18 9.70
N ARG A 108 1.44 1.78 9.73
CA ARG A 108 1.85 0.51 10.35
C ARG A 108 1.61 0.52 11.86
N ASP A 109 2.01 1.59 12.54
CA ASP A 109 1.85 1.74 13.98
C ASP A 109 0.38 1.75 14.42
N GLN A 110 -0.49 2.41 13.65
CA GLN A 110 -1.92 2.42 13.95
C GLN A 110 -2.52 1.01 13.87
N ARG A 111 -2.19 0.24 12.83
CA ARG A 111 -2.62 -1.16 12.71
C ARG A 111 -2.06 -2.02 13.82
N LEU A 112 -0.80 -1.82 14.19
CA LEU A 112 -0.18 -2.57 15.29
C LEU A 112 -0.84 -2.25 16.64
N ARG A 113 -1.19 -0.99 16.90
CA ARG A 113 -1.93 -0.60 18.12
C ARG A 113 -3.31 -1.23 18.18
N LEU A 114 -4.04 -1.26 17.06
CA LEU A 114 -5.36 -1.92 16.98
C LEU A 114 -5.24 -3.42 17.27
N ARG A 115 -4.33 -4.11 16.57
CA ARG A 115 -4.09 -5.54 16.79
C ARG A 115 -3.64 -5.83 18.23
N ARG A 116 -2.81 -4.97 18.82
CA ARG A 116 -2.38 -5.10 20.21
C ARG A 116 -3.55 -4.92 21.19
N GLN A 117 -4.46 -3.98 20.95
CA GLN A 117 -5.66 -3.81 21.77
C GLN A 117 -6.60 -5.00 21.68
N GLU A 118 -6.81 -5.55 20.48
CA GLU A 118 -7.57 -6.79 20.28
C GLU A 118 -6.90 -7.96 21.00
N GLU A 119 -5.59 -8.15 20.80
CA GLU A 119 -4.82 -9.18 21.50
C GLU A 119 -4.83 -8.97 23.02
N GLU A 120 -4.78 -7.73 23.54
CA GLU A 120 -4.87 -7.46 24.97
C GLU A 120 -6.29 -7.69 25.50
N ALA A 121 -7.33 -7.42 24.71
CA ALA A 121 -8.71 -7.77 25.05
C ALA A 121 -8.91 -9.30 25.07
N HIS A 122 -8.33 -10.01 24.10
CA HIS A 122 -8.37 -11.47 24.03
C HIS A 122 -7.46 -12.14 25.07
N LYS A 123 -6.27 -11.62 25.35
CA LYS A 123 -5.33 -12.15 26.36
C LYS A 123 -5.80 -11.85 27.77
N LYS A 124 -6.52 -10.75 27.99
CA LYS A 124 -7.35 -10.55 29.18
C LYS A 124 -8.63 -11.38 29.06
N LEU A 125 -8.49 -12.68 28.77
CA LEU A 125 -9.57 -13.64 28.98
C LEU A 125 -10.12 -13.37 30.37
N SER A 126 -11.43 -13.12 30.44
CA SER A 126 -12.11 -12.83 31.70
C SER A 126 -11.72 -13.90 32.73
N PRO A 127 -11.54 -13.56 34.01
CA PRO A 127 -11.29 -14.57 35.05
C PRO A 127 -12.28 -15.75 34.98
N LEU A 128 -13.53 -15.49 34.57
CA LEU A 128 -14.55 -16.50 34.32
C LEU A 128 -14.21 -17.41 33.13
N GLU A 129 -13.69 -16.86 32.04
CA GLU A 129 -13.35 -17.64 30.84
C GLU A 129 -12.16 -18.57 31.07
N GLN A 130 -11.18 -18.12 31.86
CA GLN A 130 -10.08 -18.98 32.31
C GLN A 130 -10.59 -20.12 33.20
N GLU A 131 -11.56 -19.85 34.08
CA GLU A 131 -12.19 -20.88 34.91
C GLU A 131 -13.00 -21.86 34.05
N LEU A 132 -13.78 -21.39 33.07
CA LEU A 132 -14.53 -22.24 32.14
C LEU A 132 -13.60 -23.15 31.35
N GLN A 133 -12.49 -22.63 30.82
CA GLN A 133 -11.48 -23.44 30.14
C GLN A 133 -10.88 -24.50 31.06
N ARG A 134 -10.54 -24.14 32.31
CA ARG A 134 -10.06 -25.10 33.31
C ARG A 134 -11.10 -26.18 33.59
N ARG A 135 -12.37 -25.81 33.79
CA ARG A 135 -13.48 -26.76 34.00
C ARG A 135 -13.67 -27.70 32.82
N HIS A 136 -13.64 -27.18 31.60
CA HIS A 136 -13.74 -27.99 30.38
C HIS A 136 -12.62 -29.01 30.28
N HIS A 137 -11.38 -28.59 30.51
CA HIS A 137 -10.23 -29.49 30.49
C HIS A 137 -10.35 -30.62 31.52
N ILE A 138 -10.75 -30.29 32.76
CA ILE A 138 -10.98 -31.29 33.81
C ILE A 138 -12.07 -32.29 33.40
N LEU A 139 -13.18 -31.82 32.83
CA LEU A 139 -14.28 -32.68 32.39
C LEU A 139 -13.84 -33.61 31.24
N GLU A 140 -13.08 -33.10 30.27
CA GLU A 140 -12.55 -33.87 29.15
C GLU A 140 -11.60 -34.99 29.63
N GLU A 141 -10.68 -34.68 30.55
CA GLU A 141 -9.83 -35.70 31.18
C GLU A 141 -10.64 -36.75 31.94
N GLN A 142 -11.69 -36.32 32.64
CA GLN A 142 -12.54 -37.21 33.43
C GLN A 142 -13.40 -38.12 32.55
N GLU A 143 -13.95 -37.59 31.44
CA GLU A 143 -14.66 -38.37 30.43
C GLU A 143 -13.73 -39.40 29.80
N GLN A 144 -12.51 -39.01 29.45
CA GLN A 144 -11.55 -39.92 28.85
C GLN A 144 -11.15 -41.06 29.80
N ARG A 145 -10.98 -40.75 31.10
CA ARG A 145 -10.77 -41.75 32.15
C ARG A 145 -11.98 -42.67 32.30
N GLN A 146 -13.20 -42.13 32.37
CA GLN A 146 -14.42 -42.94 32.46
C GLN A 146 -14.62 -43.83 31.23
N LYS A 147 -14.31 -43.34 30.04
CA LYS A 147 -14.40 -44.13 28.80
C LYS A 147 -13.41 -45.31 28.81
N LEU A 148 -12.20 -45.09 29.31
CA LEU A 148 -11.20 -46.14 29.53
C LEU A 148 -11.67 -47.17 30.57
N GLU A 149 -12.20 -46.72 31.71
CA GLU A 149 -12.73 -47.60 32.75
C GLU A 149 -13.97 -48.37 32.28
N SER A 150 -14.90 -47.70 31.60
CA SER A 150 -16.09 -48.31 30.99
C SER A 150 -15.70 -49.36 29.96
N SER A 151 -14.71 -49.09 29.10
CA SER A 151 -14.19 -50.09 28.15
C SER A 151 -13.68 -51.35 28.86
N ARG A 152 -12.93 -51.18 29.95
CA ARG A 152 -12.37 -52.26 30.78
C ARG A 152 -13.40 -52.97 31.66
N ALA A 153 -14.59 -52.40 31.87
CA ALA A 153 -15.62 -52.98 32.71
C ALA A 153 -16.22 -54.25 32.09
N PRO A 154 -16.58 -55.27 32.92
CA PRO A 154 -17.30 -56.45 32.46
C PRO A 154 -18.65 -56.10 31.82
N GLU A 155 -19.12 -56.94 30.88
CA GLU A 155 -20.35 -56.68 30.10
C GLU A 155 -21.60 -56.52 30.96
N PHE A 156 -21.76 -57.32 32.02
CA PHE A 156 -22.94 -57.23 32.88
C PHE A 156 -23.06 -55.87 33.59
N ILE A 157 -21.93 -55.20 33.87
CA ILE A 157 -21.93 -53.84 34.43
C ILE A 157 -22.41 -52.83 33.38
N LYS A 158 -21.92 -52.94 32.14
CA LYS A 158 -22.33 -52.09 31.01
C LYS A 158 -23.83 -52.23 30.72
N VAL A 159 -24.32 -53.48 30.66
CA VAL A 159 -25.75 -53.79 30.45
C VAL A 159 -26.59 -53.20 31.59
N LYS A 160 -26.18 -53.37 32.85
CA LYS A 160 -26.89 -52.81 34.01
C LYS A 160 -26.94 -51.27 33.99
N GLU A 161 -25.88 -50.61 33.56
CA GLU A 161 -25.86 -49.15 33.41
C GLU A 161 -26.81 -48.69 32.30
N ASN A 162 -26.78 -49.34 31.13
CA ASN A 162 -27.69 -49.04 30.02
C ASN A 162 -29.16 -49.21 30.41
N LEU A 163 -29.51 -50.29 31.13
CA LEU A 163 -30.87 -50.47 31.67
C LEU A 163 -31.26 -49.34 32.65
N ARG A 164 -30.32 -48.83 33.47
CA ARG A 164 -30.60 -47.69 34.34
C ARG A 164 -30.81 -46.38 33.58
N ARG A 165 -30.08 -46.16 32.48
CA ARG A 165 -30.23 -44.95 31.63
C ARG A 165 -31.59 -44.96 30.94
N THR A 166 -31.94 -46.04 30.25
CA THR A 166 -33.22 -46.16 29.56
C THR A 166 -34.40 -46.13 30.53
N SER A 167 -34.27 -46.72 31.72
CA SER A 167 -35.32 -46.62 32.75
C SER A 167 -35.56 -45.17 33.19
N ARG A 168 -34.52 -44.33 33.26
CA ARG A 168 -34.68 -42.91 33.63
C ARG A 168 -35.30 -42.09 32.51
N GLU A 169 -34.88 -42.32 31.27
CA GLU A 169 -35.43 -41.66 30.08
C GLU A 169 -36.92 -41.99 29.92
N LEU A 170 -37.31 -43.25 30.09
CA LEU A 170 -38.72 -43.68 30.07
C LEU A 170 -39.58 -43.06 31.18
N ASN A 171 -38.99 -42.66 32.31
CA ASN A 171 -39.69 -41.97 33.38
C ASN A 171 -39.72 -40.44 33.20
N GLN A 172 -38.91 -39.88 32.29
CA GLN A 172 -38.91 -38.44 31.98
C GLN A 172 -39.93 -38.09 30.88
N ASP A 173 -40.27 -39.05 30.01
CA ASP A 173 -41.28 -38.88 28.95
C ASP A 173 -42.75 -39.02 29.44
N GLN A 174 -42.98 -39.19 30.75
CA GLN A 174 -44.33 -39.30 31.35
C GLN A 174 -44.79 -38.06 32.13
N ASP A 175 -43.96 -37.02 32.26
CA ASP A 175 -44.32 -35.70 32.81
C ASP A 175 -44.42 -34.65 31.69
#